data_AF-A0A937Z3I6-F1
#
_entry.id   AF-A0A937Z3I6-F1
#
_cell.length_a   1.000
_cell.length_b   1.000
_cell.length_c   1.000
_cell.angle_alpha   90.00
_cell.angle_beta   90.00
_cell.angle_gamma   90.00
#
_symmetry.space_group_name_H-M   'P 1'
#
loop_
_entity.id
_entity.type
_entity.pdbx_description
1 polymer ?
#
loop_
_entity_poly.entity_id
_entity_poly.type
_entity_poly.pdbx_seq_one_letter_code
_entity_poly.pdbx_strand_id
1 'polypeptide(L)'
;MDGKKMFRSRVSGLVAALALWSAPLAALAAEPIVIYSDQSQIITVSRQPATVVVGNPSIADVTIQGQQVFLHARSYGTTNIIILDDAGKQIADYEVTVMLGGSNNLAVFKAGNQYTYVCAPDCEVSLHVGDDLDWFNKLVAGEVKTKNSLAMGQKGGEVAAPAPPPSQ
;
A
#
# COMPACT_ATOMS: atom_id res chain seq x y z
N MET A 1 -32.58 -40.00 85.21
CA MET A 1 -31.64 -38.93 85.55
C MET A 1 -30.96 -38.51 84.26
N ASP A 2 -31.60 -37.64 83.49
CA ASP A 2 -31.51 -36.16 83.57
C ASP A 2 -30.34 -35.63 82.74
N GLY A 3 -30.64 -34.75 81.77
CA GLY A 3 -29.59 -33.92 81.17
C GLY A 3 -29.81 -33.47 79.73
N LYS A 4 -30.69 -32.49 79.55
CA LYS A 4 -31.03 -31.75 78.31
C LYS A 4 -29.84 -31.02 77.61
N LYS A 5 -29.96 -30.95 76.27
CA LYS A 5 -29.82 -29.77 75.37
C LYS A 5 -28.44 -29.27 74.86
N MET A 6 -28.26 -29.47 73.54
CA MET A 6 -28.24 -28.46 72.44
C MET A 6 -27.23 -27.27 72.43
N PHE A 7 -26.57 -27.17 71.25
CA PHE A 7 -26.23 -25.95 70.46
C PHE A 7 -24.83 -25.31 70.65
N ARG A 8 -23.97 -25.38 69.61
CA ARG A 8 -23.56 -24.23 68.74
C ARG A 8 -22.40 -24.55 67.76
N SER A 9 -22.75 -24.62 66.47
CA SER A 9 -22.08 -24.15 65.22
C SER A 9 -20.56 -23.90 65.17
N ARG A 10 -19.88 -24.38 64.10
CA ARG A 10 -19.28 -23.54 63.02
C ARG A 10 -19.11 -24.31 61.71
N VAL A 11 -19.66 -23.73 60.65
CA VAL A 11 -19.43 -24.04 59.23
C VAL A 11 -18.01 -23.60 58.85
N SER A 12 -17.28 -24.37 58.04
CA SER A 12 -16.28 -23.79 57.13
C SER A 12 -16.13 -24.68 55.90
N GLY A 13 -16.76 -24.23 54.81
CA GLY A 13 -16.79 -24.91 53.52
C GLY A 13 -15.42 -24.89 52.84
N LEU A 14 -15.10 -25.99 52.16
CA LEU A 14 -14.08 -26.03 51.12
C LEU A 14 -14.61 -25.26 49.90
N VAL A 15 -14.22 -24.00 49.77
CA VAL A 15 -14.31 -23.28 48.49
C VAL A 15 -13.04 -23.58 47.72
N ALA A 16 -13.12 -24.50 46.76
CA ALA A 16 -12.07 -24.72 45.78
C ALA A 16 -12.00 -23.49 44.86
N ALA A 17 -10.99 -22.64 45.08
CA ALA A 17 -10.73 -21.48 44.25
C ALA A 17 -10.20 -21.94 42.88
N LEU A 18 -11.06 -21.92 41.85
CA LEU A 18 -10.63 -21.95 40.46
C LEU A 18 -9.88 -20.64 40.16
N ALA A 19 -8.55 -20.69 40.18
CA ALA A 19 -7.73 -19.63 39.61
C ALA A 19 -7.86 -19.69 38.08
N LEU A 20 -8.73 -18.84 37.52
CA LEU A 20 -8.81 -18.60 36.08
C LEU A 20 -7.52 -17.91 35.62
N TRP A 21 -6.66 -18.68 34.97
CA TRP A 21 -5.48 -18.18 34.27
C TRP A 21 -5.96 -17.36 33.06
N SER A 22 -5.95 -16.04 33.19
CA SER A 22 -6.23 -15.12 32.10
C SER A 22 -4.97 -15.03 31.23
N ALA A 23 -4.90 -15.86 30.19
CA ALA A 23 -3.88 -15.68 29.16
C ALA A 23 -4.22 -14.41 28.35
N PRO A 24 -3.28 -13.47 28.17
CA PRO A 24 -3.51 -12.32 27.30
C PRO A 24 -3.62 -12.82 25.85
N LEU A 25 -4.76 -12.54 25.20
CA LEU A 25 -4.85 -12.65 23.75
C LEU A 25 -3.92 -11.59 23.16
N ALA A 26 -2.81 -12.01 22.55
CA ALA A 26 -2.05 -11.13 21.68
C ALA A 26 -2.94 -10.73 20.50
N ALA A 27 -3.22 -9.42 20.37
CA ALA A 27 -3.86 -8.89 19.18
C ALA A 27 -2.91 -9.09 17.99
N LEU A 28 -3.30 -9.92 17.02
CA LEU A 28 -2.62 -10.02 15.74
C LEU A 28 -2.82 -8.69 15.01
N ALA A 29 -1.79 -7.83 15.03
CA ALA A 29 -1.76 -6.66 14.16
C ALA A 29 -1.77 -7.16 12.70
N ALA A 30 -2.60 -6.56 11.87
CA ALA A 30 -2.60 -6.85 10.45
C ALA A 30 -1.22 -6.50 9.88
N GLU A 31 -0.63 -7.42 9.12
CA GLU A 31 0.68 -7.21 8.52
C GLU A 31 0.61 -6.07 7.50
N PRO A 32 1.57 -5.12 7.51
CA PRO A 32 1.55 -3.99 6.59
C PRO A 32 1.64 -4.47 5.14
N ILE A 33 0.78 -3.92 4.28
CA ILE A 33 0.75 -4.24 2.86
C ILE A 33 1.83 -3.41 2.16
N VAL A 34 2.79 -4.09 1.54
CA VAL A 34 3.79 -3.45 0.68
C VAL A 34 3.44 -3.73 -0.77
N ILE A 35 3.19 -2.66 -1.53
CA ILE A 35 2.84 -2.72 -2.95
C ILE A 35 3.72 -1.73 -3.73
N TYR A 36 4.02 -2.07 -4.97
CA TYR A 36 4.82 -1.24 -5.86
C TYR A 36 3.91 -0.25 -6.61
N SER A 37 4.40 0.97 -6.88
CA SER A 37 3.67 1.95 -7.70
C SER A 37 3.28 1.35 -9.05
N ASP A 38 2.16 1.83 -9.59
CA ASP A 38 1.59 1.36 -10.87
C ASP A 38 1.19 -0.12 -10.89
N GLN A 39 1.12 -0.76 -9.72
CA GLN A 39 0.58 -2.12 -9.56
C GLN A 39 -0.74 -2.11 -8.82
N SER A 40 -1.44 -3.25 -8.90
CA SER A 40 -2.66 -3.47 -8.13
C SER A 40 -2.64 -4.84 -7.48
N GLN A 41 -3.22 -4.93 -6.29
CA GLN A 41 -3.33 -6.15 -5.51
C GLN A 41 -4.78 -6.38 -5.12
N ILE A 42 -5.21 -7.64 -5.13
CA ILE A 42 -6.55 -8.01 -4.68
C ILE A 42 -6.48 -8.40 -3.21
N ILE A 43 -7.31 -7.77 -2.40
CA ILE A 43 -7.53 -8.09 -0.99
C ILE A 43 -8.93 -8.69 -0.88
N THR A 44 -9.02 -9.90 -0.32
CA THR A 44 -10.33 -10.52 -0.04
C THR A 44 -10.67 -10.28 1.43
N VAL A 45 -11.81 -9.66 1.68
CA VAL A 45 -12.31 -9.41 3.04
C VAL A 45 -13.32 -10.46 3.47
N SER A 46 -13.56 -10.56 4.79
CA SER A 46 -14.43 -11.60 5.38
C SER A 46 -15.93 -11.39 5.14
N ARG A 47 -16.34 -10.17 4.77
CA ARG A 47 -17.74 -9.75 4.55
C ARG A 47 -17.79 -8.66 3.49
N GLN A 48 -18.97 -8.47 2.88
CA GLN A 48 -19.21 -7.44 1.87
C GLN A 48 -18.90 -6.02 2.40
N PRO A 49 -17.95 -5.28 1.79
CA PRO A 49 -17.72 -3.88 2.12
C PRO A 49 -18.93 -3.02 1.77
N ALA A 50 -19.25 -2.05 2.63
CA ALA A 50 -20.25 -1.02 2.34
C ALA A 50 -19.62 0.38 2.25
N THR A 51 -18.58 0.65 3.05
CA THR A 51 -17.86 1.93 3.02
C THR A 51 -16.37 1.67 3.11
N VAL A 52 -15.59 2.39 2.31
CA VAL A 52 -14.13 2.37 2.40
C VAL A 52 -13.63 3.80 2.58
N VAL A 53 -12.73 3.96 3.54
CA VAL A 53 -12.06 5.21 3.84
C VAL A 53 -10.59 5.03 3.50
N VAL A 54 -10.10 5.88 2.62
CA VAL A 54 -8.69 5.93 2.23
C VAL A 54 -8.07 7.17 2.85
N GLY A 55 -6.99 6.99 3.61
CA GLY A 55 -6.29 8.10 4.27
C GLY A 55 -5.81 9.16 3.28
N ASN A 56 -5.05 8.73 2.26
CA ASN A 56 -4.62 9.57 1.15
C ASN A 56 -4.79 8.90 -0.23
N PRO A 57 -5.82 9.30 -1.01
CA PRO A 57 -6.09 8.80 -2.37
C PRO A 57 -5.01 9.11 -3.41
N SER A 58 -4.05 10.00 -3.12
CA SER A 58 -2.91 10.26 -4.00
C SER A 58 -1.82 9.18 -3.89
N ILE A 59 -1.77 8.43 -2.78
CA ILE A 59 -0.81 7.36 -2.52
C ILE A 59 -1.37 6.03 -3.00
N ALA A 60 -2.58 5.68 -2.56
CA ALA A 60 -3.28 4.47 -2.99
C ALA A 60 -4.79 4.73 -3.09
N ASP A 61 -5.48 3.96 -3.93
CA ASP A 61 -6.93 4.03 -4.09
C ASP A 61 -7.52 2.62 -4.18
N VAL A 62 -8.84 2.47 -4.07
CA VAL A 62 -9.48 1.16 -4.12
C VAL A 62 -10.71 1.11 -5.01
N THR A 63 -10.96 -0.05 -5.59
CA THR A 63 -12.25 -0.40 -6.18
C THR A 63 -12.79 -1.69 -5.54
N ILE A 64 -14.12 -1.84 -5.51
CA ILE A 64 -14.78 -2.93 -4.78
C ILE A 64 -15.62 -3.75 -5.75
N GLN A 65 -15.50 -5.07 -5.68
CA GLN A 65 -16.35 -6.02 -6.39
C GLN A 65 -16.72 -7.19 -5.48
N GLY A 66 -17.96 -7.20 -4.99
CA GLY A 66 -18.35 -8.18 -3.98
C GLY A 66 -17.44 -8.08 -2.75
N GLN A 67 -16.85 -9.19 -2.31
CA GLN A 67 -15.92 -9.24 -1.17
C GLN A 67 -14.46 -8.93 -1.55
N GLN A 68 -14.20 -8.59 -2.80
CA GLN A 68 -12.86 -8.26 -3.28
C GLN A 68 -12.67 -6.75 -3.28
N VAL A 69 -11.55 -6.32 -2.74
CA VAL A 69 -11.06 -4.94 -2.78
C VAL A 69 -9.80 -4.94 -3.63
N PHE A 70 -9.87 -4.25 -4.77
CA PHE A 70 -8.72 -4.03 -5.63
C PHE A 70 -8.02 -2.79 -5.13
N LEU A 71 -6.84 -2.99 -4.54
CA LEU A 71 -5.94 -1.93 -4.12
C LEU A 71 -5.11 -1.47 -5.32
N HIS A 72 -5.15 -0.18 -5.63
CA HIS A 72 -4.39 0.47 -6.69
C HIS A 72 -3.31 1.34 -6.07
N ALA A 73 -2.04 1.02 -6.32
CA ALA A 73 -0.92 1.86 -5.91
C ALA A 73 -0.71 3.00 -6.91
N ARG A 74 -0.58 4.24 -6.43
CA ARG A 74 -0.46 5.43 -7.28
C ARG A 74 0.88 6.14 -7.10
N SER A 75 1.18 6.57 -5.88
CA SER A 75 2.39 7.33 -5.57
C SER A 75 3.02 6.85 -4.28
N TYR A 76 4.29 7.17 -4.09
CA TYR A 76 5.08 6.68 -2.96
C TYR A 76 4.59 7.24 -1.64
N GLY A 77 4.76 6.43 -0.60
CA GLY A 77 4.47 6.81 0.77
C GLY A 77 3.64 5.76 1.49
N THR A 78 3.22 6.10 2.70
CA THR A 78 2.41 5.23 3.55
C THR A 78 1.06 5.88 3.78
N THR A 79 -0.01 5.12 3.57
CA THR A 79 -1.40 5.51 3.87
C THR A 79 -2.10 4.34 4.53
N ASN A 80 -3.30 4.56 5.08
CA ASN A 80 -4.15 3.50 5.57
C ASN A 80 -5.44 3.37 4.77
N ILE A 81 -6.07 2.20 4.87
CA ILE A 81 -7.35 1.87 4.24
C ILE A 81 -8.23 1.18 5.28
N ILE A 82 -9.35 1.82 5.61
CA ILE A 82 -10.33 1.32 6.59
C ILE A 82 -11.56 0.87 5.83
N ILE A 83 -12.00 -0.36 6.08
CA ILE A 83 -13.14 -0.98 5.42
C ILE A 83 -14.23 -1.23 6.46
N LEU A 84 -15.44 -0.73 6.20
CA LEU A 84 -16.61 -0.86 7.08
C LEU A 84 -17.73 -1.64 6.39
N ASP A 85 -18.54 -2.32 7.22
CA ASP A 85 -19.80 -2.92 6.79
C ASP A 85 -20.96 -1.90 6.77
N ASP A 86 -22.14 -2.37 6.40
CA ASP A 86 -23.38 -1.59 6.31
C ASP A 86 -23.87 -1.04 7.65
N ALA A 87 -23.46 -1.64 8.76
CA ALA A 87 -23.72 -1.16 10.12
C ALA A 87 -22.64 -0.18 10.62
N GLY A 88 -21.64 0.16 9.79
CA GLY A 88 -20.52 1.02 10.15
C GLY A 88 -19.47 0.36 11.03
N LYS A 89 -19.50 -0.97 11.17
CA LYS A 89 -18.50 -1.72 11.93
C LYS A 89 -17.30 -2.06 11.05
N GLN A 90 -16.10 -1.89 11.62
CA GLN A 90 -14.85 -2.18 10.94
C GLN A 90 -14.72 -3.66 10.58
N ILE A 91 -14.47 -3.91 9.29
CA ILE A 91 -14.13 -5.21 8.71
C ILE A 91 -12.61 -5.38 8.72
N ALA A 92 -11.87 -4.36 8.29
CA ALA A 92 -10.41 -4.37 8.21
C ALA A 92 -9.84 -2.95 8.29
N ASP A 93 -8.58 -2.86 8.71
CA ASP A 93 -7.74 -1.66 8.66
C ASP A 93 -6.35 -2.09 8.22
N TYR A 94 -5.89 -1.54 7.10
CA TYR A 94 -4.62 -1.87 6.48
C TYR A 94 -3.72 -0.65 6.44
N GLU A 95 -2.49 -0.80 6.94
CA GLU A 95 -1.40 0.10 6.59
C GLU A 95 -0.82 -0.32 5.24
N VAL A 96 -0.79 0.60 4.28
CA VAL A 96 -0.32 0.40 2.91
C VAL A 96 0.90 1.27 2.67
N THR A 97 2.02 0.63 2.38
CA THR A 97 3.25 1.29 1.95
C THR A 97 3.47 1.06 0.46
N VAL A 98 3.51 2.17 -0.29
CA VAL A 98 3.77 2.18 -1.73
C VAL A 98 5.24 2.50 -1.97
N MET A 99 5.94 1.57 -2.62
CA MET A 99 7.34 1.70 -3.00
C MET A 99 7.49 2.03 -4.48
N LEU A 100 8.70 2.46 -4.89
CA LEU A 100 9.05 2.62 -6.30
C LEU A 100 8.78 1.32 -7.07
N GLY A 101 8.02 1.43 -8.15
CA GLY A 101 7.57 0.33 -8.98
C GLY A 101 8.67 -0.70 -9.28
N GLY A 102 8.38 -2.00 -9.34
CA GLY A 102 9.16 -3.06 -10.02
C GLY A 102 10.61 -3.36 -9.57
N SER A 103 11.02 -4.64 -9.64
CA SER A 103 12.40 -5.09 -9.36
C SER A 103 13.48 -4.48 -10.25
N ASN A 104 13.07 -3.83 -11.34
CA ASN A 104 13.93 -3.39 -12.42
C ASN A 104 14.02 -1.85 -12.49
N ASN A 105 13.53 -1.13 -11.48
CA ASN A 105 13.60 0.32 -11.44
C ASN A 105 14.86 0.78 -10.71
N LEU A 106 15.51 1.79 -11.28
CA LEU A 106 16.72 2.40 -10.74
C LEU A 106 16.51 3.91 -10.64
N ALA A 107 16.69 4.47 -9.45
CA ALA A 107 16.74 5.91 -9.23
C ALA A 107 18.21 6.36 -9.08
N VAL A 108 18.64 7.31 -9.91
CA VAL A 108 19.97 7.90 -9.89
C VAL A 108 19.88 9.33 -9.40
N PHE A 109 20.65 9.66 -8.36
CA PHE A 109 20.74 11.02 -7.82
C PHE A 109 22.03 11.69 -8.28
N LYS A 110 21.94 12.78 -9.04
CA LYS A 110 23.09 13.55 -9.55
C LYS A 110 22.86 15.04 -9.35
N ALA A 111 23.78 15.69 -8.63
CA ALA A 111 23.74 17.14 -8.37
C ALA A 111 22.42 17.64 -7.74
N GLY A 112 21.78 16.82 -6.91
CA GLY A 112 20.48 17.14 -6.29
C GLY A 112 19.26 16.79 -7.14
N ASN A 113 19.47 16.33 -8.37
CA ASN A 113 18.40 15.90 -9.27
C ASN A 113 18.22 14.38 -9.23
N GLN A 114 16.98 13.93 -9.32
CA GLN A 114 16.61 12.51 -9.44
C GLN A 114 16.31 12.16 -10.91
N TYR A 115 16.80 11.01 -11.35
CA TYR A 115 16.57 10.44 -12.68
C TYR A 115 16.16 8.98 -12.51
N THR A 116 15.00 8.60 -13.04
CA THR A 116 14.54 7.22 -12.92
C THR A 116 14.66 6.44 -14.24
N TYR A 117 14.99 5.15 -14.12
CA TYR A 117 15.19 4.22 -15.22
C TYR A 117 14.49 2.90 -14.94
N VAL A 118 14.08 2.19 -15.99
CA VAL A 118 13.57 0.82 -15.95
C VAL A 118 14.52 -0.05 -16.80
N CYS A 119 15.12 -1.08 -16.20
CA CYS A 119 16.17 -1.88 -16.85
C CYS A 119 15.70 -3.30 -17.16
N ALA A 120 15.61 -3.68 -18.45
CA ALA A 120 15.33 -5.07 -18.85
C ALA A 120 15.67 -5.36 -20.32
N PRO A 121 16.86 -5.89 -20.68
CA PRO A 121 18.14 -5.92 -19.95
C PRO A 121 18.90 -4.58 -19.99
N ASP A 122 18.59 -3.73 -20.97
CA ASP A 122 19.10 -2.36 -21.08
C ASP A 122 18.20 -1.40 -20.30
N CYS A 123 18.75 -0.27 -19.84
CA CYS A 123 18.04 0.72 -19.04
C CYS A 123 17.40 1.79 -19.91
N GLU A 124 16.08 1.80 -19.93
CA GLU A 124 15.27 2.83 -20.57
C GLU A 124 14.88 3.90 -19.56
N VAL A 125 14.75 5.14 -20.02
CA VAL A 125 14.34 6.24 -19.16
C VAL A 125 12.87 6.09 -18.79
N SER A 126 12.54 6.27 -17.50
CA SER A 126 11.16 6.33 -17.03
C SER A 126 10.93 7.58 -16.21
N LEU A 127 9.76 8.20 -16.38
CA LEU A 127 9.38 9.41 -15.67
C LEU A 127 8.63 9.05 -14.40
N HIS A 128 9.15 9.46 -13.24
CA HIS A 128 8.51 9.25 -11.95
C HIS A 128 8.34 10.55 -11.16
N VAL A 129 7.43 10.50 -10.16
CA VAL A 129 7.19 11.63 -9.27
C VAL A 129 8.46 11.92 -8.47
N GLY A 130 8.98 13.15 -8.61
CA GLY A 130 10.22 13.58 -7.96
C GLY A 130 11.43 13.66 -8.89
N ASP A 131 11.32 13.20 -10.15
CA ASP A 131 12.37 13.40 -11.15
C ASP A 131 12.50 14.88 -11.56
N ASP A 132 13.68 15.24 -12.07
CA ASP A 132 14.00 16.60 -12.49
C ASP A 132 13.05 17.13 -13.59
N LEU A 133 12.63 18.39 -13.44
CA LEU A 133 11.69 19.04 -14.37
C LEU A 133 12.31 19.32 -15.73
N ASP A 134 13.60 19.66 -15.80
CA ASP A 134 14.29 19.89 -17.06
C ASP A 134 14.46 18.58 -17.84
N TRP A 135 14.76 17.48 -17.13
CA TRP A 135 14.74 16.13 -17.64
C TRP A 135 13.39 15.71 -18.21
N PHE A 136 12.30 15.94 -17.46
CA PHE A 136 10.93 15.69 -17.93
C PHE A 136 10.63 16.46 -19.22
N ASN A 137 10.92 17.76 -19.25
CA ASN A 137 10.66 18.60 -20.41
C ASN A 137 11.42 18.14 -21.65
N LYS A 138 12.68 17.73 -21.51
CA LYS A 138 13.50 17.21 -22.62
C LYS A 138 12.94 15.93 -23.22
N LEU A 139 12.52 14.99 -22.38
CA LEU A 139 11.99 13.69 -22.83
C LEU A 139 10.61 13.84 -23.45
N VAL A 140 9.70 14.55 -22.78
CA VAL A 140 8.33 14.75 -23.28
C VAL A 140 8.35 15.58 -24.56
N ALA A 141 9.14 16.66 -24.64
CA ALA A 141 9.21 17.48 -25.84
C ALA A 141 9.84 16.77 -27.04
N GLY A 142 10.80 15.87 -26.82
CA GLY A 142 11.43 15.08 -27.89
C GLY A 142 10.56 13.93 -28.37
N GLU A 143 10.05 13.12 -27.44
CA GLU A 143 9.34 11.88 -27.72
C GLU A 143 7.88 12.14 -28.16
N VAL A 144 7.13 12.99 -27.45
CA VAL A 144 5.72 13.25 -27.74
C VAL A 144 5.57 14.07 -29.01
N LYS A 145 6.42 15.07 -29.24
CA LYS A 145 6.39 15.85 -30.49
C LYS A 145 6.67 14.95 -31.70
N THR A 146 7.65 14.06 -31.60
CA THR A 146 8.01 13.12 -32.66
C THR A 146 6.88 12.11 -32.87
N LYS A 147 6.44 11.40 -31.83
CA LYS A 147 5.35 10.41 -31.93
C LYS A 147 4.04 11.03 -32.42
N ASN A 148 3.68 12.22 -31.94
CA ASN A 148 2.47 12.92 -32.38
C ASN A 148 2.60 13.42 -33.83
N SER A 149 3.77 13.93 -34.24
CA SER A 149 4.01 14.32 -35.66
C SER A 149 4.00 13.13 -36.64
N LEU A 150 4.46 11.95 -36.19
CA LEU A 150 4.42 10.70 -36.94
C LEU A 150 3.00 10.15 -37.02
N ALA A 151 2.23 10.22 -35.92
CA ALA A 151 0.82 9.83 -35.88
C ALA A 151 -0.06 10.75 -36.75
N MET A 152 0.32 12.03 -36.90
CA MET A 152 -0.39 13.01 -37.73
C MET A 152 0.07 13.02 -39.20
N GLY A 153 0.97 12.11 -39.62
CA GLY A 153 1.32 11.91 -41.04
C GLY A 153 1.99 13.10 -41.71
N GLN A 154 2.76 13.93 -40.99
CA GLN A 154 3.45 15.07 -41.57
C GLN A 154 4.82 14.66 -42.13
N LYS A 155 5.06 14.97 -43.41
CA LYS A 155 6.36 14.76 -44.09
C LYS A 155 7.50 15.32 -43.24
N GLY A 156 8.42 14.43 -42.87
CA GLY A 156 9.53 14.69 -41.96
C GLY A 156 10.40 15.87 -42.37
N GLY A 157 10.55 16.81 -41.45
CA GLY A 157 11.77 17.61 -41.35
C GLY A 157 12.78 16.80 -40.55
N GLU A 158 13.96 16.61 -41.11
CA GLU A 158 15.09 15.88 -40.55
C GLU A 158 15.37 16.29 -39.10
N VAL A 159 15.20 15.35 -38.16
CA VAL A 159 15.58 15.54 -36.76
C VAL A 159 16.98 14.99 -36.61
N ALA A 160 17.95 15.87 -36.37
CA ALA A 160 19.33 15.48 -36.08
C ALA A 160 19.36 14.54 -34.87
N ALA A 161 20.11 13.44 -35.01
CA ALA A 161 20.24 12.42 -33.97
C ALA A 161 20.72 13.03 -32.63
N PRO A 162 20.18 12.59 -31.49
CA PRO A 162 20.71 12.99 -30.19
C PRO A 162 22.18 12.57 -30.08
N ALA A 163 23.01 13.47 -29.57
CA ALA A 163 24.44 13.23 -29.39
C ALA A 163 24.67 12.00 -28.48
N PRO A 164 25.66 11.15 -28.78
CA PRO A 164 25.95 9.99 -27.96
C PRO A 164 26.35 10.42 -26.54
N PRO A 165 26.02 9.61 -25.52
CA PRO A 165 26.42 9.90 -24.15
C PRO A 165 27.95 10.02 -24.06
N PRO A 166 28.47 10.93 -23.21
CA PRO A 166 29.91 11.14 -23.09
C PRO A 166 30.59 9.84 -22.68
N SER A 167 31.55 9.42 -23.50
CA SER A 167 32.47 8.33 -23.20
C SER A 167 33.34 8.74 -22.00
N GLN A 168 33.42 7.87 -20.99
CA GLN A 168 34.49 7.95 -19.98
C GLN A 168 35.83 7.56 -20.60
#